data_AF-A0A916WYH5-F1
#
_entry.id   AF-A0A916WYH5-F1
#
_cell.length_a   1.000
_cell.length_b   1.000
_cell.length_c   1.000
_cell.angle_alpha   90.00
_cell.angle_beta   90.00
_cell.angle_gamma   90.00
#
_symmetry.space_group_name_H-M   'P 1'
#
loop_
_entity.id
_entity.type
_entity.pdbx_description
1 polymer ?
#
loop_
_entity_poly.entity_id
_entity_poly.type
_entity_poly.pdbx_seq_one_letter_code
_entity_poly.pdbx_strand_id
1 'polypeptide(L)'
;MPPQSVAGRALTLVVAIMSFLACLTVGAVSVVWDAADAWQNDLVREVTIQIRPVDGIDMAREIDRAVALAQEFPGIGVVRALSDAETRQLLEPWLGGGLDLDALPVPRLIQITLADPGSVDLDQLRTAITGSISGASLDDHSVWTSRLSAMAGTVVLAGFAILALVMASMVLSVVFATQAAMAGNKDVISVLHFVGAEDSFIAREFQRHFLVLGLIGGIAGGACAVVCFVVLDVFSREAEGLASSDQLSALFGSVSVSLPGYLGVLAVVFLVAVLTALTSGLAVKAHLAKGD
;
A
#
# COMPACT_ATOMS: atom_id res chain seq x y z
N MET A 1 13.86 30.87 -28.11
CA MET A 1 12.77 31.61 -27.44
C MET A 1 13.37 32.43 -26.32
N PRO A 2 12.91 33.66 -26.01
CA PRO A 2 13.44 34.38 -24.88
C PRO A 2 13.28 33.50 -23.62
N PRO A 3 14.32 33.38 -22.79
CA PRO A 3 14.21 32.63 -21.56
C PRO A 3 13.17 33.35 -20.70
N GLN A 4 12.17 32.61 -20.19
CA GLN A 4 11.14 33.07 -19.22
C GLN A 4 9.80 33.61 -19.78
N SER A 5 9.12 32.91 -20.69
CA SER A 5 7.68 33.15 -20.88
C SER A 5 6.87 32.54 -19.71
N VAL A 6 5.80 33.22 -19.29
CA VAL A 6 4.87 32.77 -18.23
C VAL A 6 4.36 31.34 -18.48
N ALA A 7 4.21 30.95 -19.75
CA ALA A 7 3.78 29.62 -20.16
C ALA A 7 4.74 28.49 -19.74
N GLY A 8 6.06 28.70 -19.84
CA GLY A 8 7.05 27.69 -19.42
C GLY A 8 7.08 27.47 -17.90
N ARG A 9 6.93 28.55 -17.12
CA ARG A 9 6.79 28.48 -15.66
C ARG A 9 5.52 27.78 -15.23
N ALA A 10 4.38 28.10 -15.86
CA ALA A 10 3.11 27.47 -15.59
C ALA A 10 3.16 25.95 -15.85
N LEU A 11 3.75 25.52 -16.98
CA LEU A 11 3.91 24.11 -17.28
C LEU A 11 4.79 23.38 -16.24
N THR A 12 5.93 23.98 -15.88
CA THR A 12 6.84 23.40 -14.89
C THR A 12 6.13 23.21 -13.55
N LEU A 13 5.30 24.18 -13.14
CA LEU A 13 4.51 24.10 -11.92
C LEU A 13 3.47 22.98 -11.99
N VAL A 14 2.73 22.85 -13.10
CA VAL A 14 1.74 21.77 -13.30
C VAL A 14 2.41 20.40 -13.23
N VAL A 15 3.54 20.23 -13.94
CA VAL A 15 4.34 19.00 -13.91
C VAL A 15 4.81 18.70 -12.48
N ALA A 16 5.25 19.71 -11.73
CA ALA A 16 5.67 19.53 -10.34
C ALA A 16 4.52 19.08 -9.43
N ILE A 17 3.33 19.69 -9.56
CA ILE A 17 2.14 19.30 -8.79
C ILE A 17 1.72 17.88 -9.15
N MET A 18 1.66 17.52 -10.43
CA MET A 18 1.26 16.17 -10.86
C MET A 18 2.28 15.12 -10.42
N SER A 19 3.58 15.43 -10.51
CA SER A 19 4.63 14.54 -9.99
C SER A 19 4.53 14.37 -8.48
N PHE A 20 4.25 15.44 -7.74
CA PHE A 20 4.01 15.38 -6.30
C PHE A 20 2.82 14.47 -5.96
N LEU A 21 1.67 14.64 -6.63
CA LEU A 21 0.48 13.81 -6.43
C LEU A 21 0.73 12.34 -6.81
N ALA A 22 1.47 12.08 -7.89
CA ALA A 22 1.86 10.74 -8.29
C ALA A 22 2.77 10.08 -7.23
N CYS A 23 3.74 10.81 -6.69
CA CYS A 23 4.61 10.33 -5.62
C CYS A 23 3.84 10.07 -4.32
N LEU A 24 2.90 10.95 -3.95
CA LEU A 24 2.01 10.73 -2.80
C LEU A 24 1.15 9.47 -2.97
N THR A 25 0.62 9.24 -4.18
CA THR A 25 -0.19 8.05 -4.47
C THR A 25 0.63 6.79 -4.31
N VAL A 26 1.87 6.76 -4.84
CA VAL A 26 2.77 5.61 -4.67
C VAL A 26 3.13 5.38 -3.21
N GLY A 27 3.44 6.44 -2.45
CA GLY A 27 3.72 6.33 -1.03
C GLY A 27 2.53 5.77 -0.25
N ALA A 28 1.33 6.30 -0.47
CA ALA A 28 0.11 5.82 0.18
C ALA A 28 -0.17 4.34 -0.15
N VAL A 29 -0.04 3.94 -1.42
CA VAL A 29 -0.22 2.55 -1.85
C VAL A 29 0.83 1.63 -1.21
N SER A 30 2.09 2.07 -1.11
CA SER A 30 3.14 1.27 -0.48
C SER A 30 2.88 1.01 1.00
N VAL A 31 2.42 2.01 1.76
CA VAL A 31 2.09 1.86 3.18
C VAL A 31 0.93 0.88 3.36
N VAL A 32 -0.12 0.97 2.55
CA VAL A 32 -1.26 0.04 2.60
C VAL A 32 -0.84 -1.38 2.26
N TRP A 33 0.03 -1.55 1.26
CA TRP A 33 0.53 -2.86 0.85
C TRP A 33 1.37 -3.51 1.95
N ASP A 34 2.33 -2.77 2.51
CA ASP A 34 3.22 -3.26 3.56
C ASP A 34 2.44 -3.61 4.84
N ALA A 35 1.47 -2.79 5.23
CA ALA A 35 0.60 -3.06 6.38
C ALA A 35 -0.26 -4.32 6.15
N ALA A 36 -0.84 -4.47 4.95
CA ALA A 36 -1.63 -5.64 4.62
C ALA A 36 -0.79 -6.93 4.58
N ASP A 37 0.44 -6.87 4.07
CA ASP A 37 1.34 -8.02 4.00
C ASP A 37 1.87 -8.42 5.39
N ALA A 38 2.24 -7.45 6.22
CA ALA A 38 2.66 -7.69 7.60
C ALA A 38 1.56 -8.39 8.40
N TRP A 39 0.33 -7.90 8.35
CA TRP A 39 -0.81 -8.50 9.04
C TRP A 39 -1.15 -9.91 8.53
N GLN A 40 -1.07 -10.13 7.22
CA GLN A 40 -1.28 -11.46 6.65
C GLN A 40 -0.24 -12.45 7.18
N ASN A 41 1.02 -12.05 7.23
CA ASN A 41 2.11 -12.90 7.70
C ASN A 41 2.01 -13.19 9.21
N ASP A 42 1.55 -12.24 10.02
CA ASP A 42 1.36 -12.46 11.46
C ASP A 42 0.19 -13.42 11.73
N LEU A 43 -0.94 -13.22 11.06
CA LEU A 43 -2.16 -14.00 11.30
C LEU A 43 -2.09 -15.43 10.74
N VAL A 44 -1.36 -15.66 9.65
CA VAL A 44 -1.16 -17.01 9.09
C VAL A 44 -0.37 -17.92 10.04
N ARG A 45 0.31 -17.37 11.04
CA ARG A 45 1.11 -18.13 12.02
C ARG A 45 0.33 -18.47 13.29
N GLU A 46 -0.92 -18.04 13.40
CA GLU A 46 -1.72 -18.22 14.60
C GLU A 46 -3.02 -18.99 14.32
N VAL A 47 -3.20 -20.09 15.04
CA VAL A 47 -4.37 -20.97 14.93
C VAL A 47 -4.95 -21.15 16.32
N THR A 48 -6.28 -21.13 16.43
CA THR A 48 -6.96 -21.26 17.72
C THR A 48 -7.85 -22.50 17.73
N ILE A 49 -7.63 -23.39 18.70
CA ILE A 49 -8.62 -24.42 19.02
C ILE A 49 -9.59 -23.83 20.04
N GLN A 50 -10.89 -23.94 19.76
CA GLN A 50 -11.95 -23.54 20.67
C GLN A 50 -12.71 -24.78 21.14
N ILE A 51 -12.80 -24.99 22.45
CA ILE A 51 -13.56 -26.09 23.05
C ILE A 51 -14.78 -25.49 23.77
N ARG A 52 -15.98 -25.76 23.27
CA ARG A 52 -17.23 -25.31 23.90
C ARG A 52 -17.54 -26.16 25.14
N PRO A 53 -18.05 -25.57 26.24
CA PRO A 53 -18.57 -26.34 27.37
C PRO A 53 -19.69 -27.28 26.93
N VAL A 54 -19.55 -28.56 27.26
CA VAL A 54 -20.58 -29.58 27.05
C VAL A 54 -20.86 -30.25 28.39
N ASP A 55 -22.13 -30.39 28.74
CA ASP A 55 -22.55 -30.96 30.01
C ASP A 55 -22.03 -32.40 30.19
N GLY A 56 -21.46 -32.68 31.36
CA GLY A 56 -20.97 -34.01 31.73
C GLY A 56 -19.58 -34.37 31.19
N ILE A 57 -18.85 -33.42 30.58
CA ILE A 57 -17.47 -33.61 30.11
C ILE A 57 -16.50 -32.83 31.01
N ASP A 58 -15.41 -33.49 31.40
CA ASP A 58 -14.30 -32.85 32.12
C ASP A 58 -13.48 -31.98 31.17
N MET A 59 -13.73 -30.66 31.23
CA MET A 59 -13.09 -29.69 30.35
C MET A 59 -11.57 -29.64 30.51
N ALA A 60 -11.04 -29.79 31.73
CA ALA A 60 -9.60 -29.75 31.96
C ALA A 60 -8.90 -30.88 31.21
N ARG A 61 -9.50 -32.07 31.24
CA ARG A 61 -8.97 -33.24 30.54
C ARG A 61 -9.03 -33.10 29.02
N GLU A 62 -10.08 -32.49 28.49
CA GLU A 62 -10.20 -32.25 27.04
C GLU A 62 -9.23 -31.16 26.57
N ILE A 63 -8.94 -30.14 27.38
CA ILE A 63 -7.88 -29.16 27.10
C ILE A 63 -6.53 -29.86 27.03
N ASP A 64 -6.18 -30.68 28.03
CA ASP A 64 -4.88 -31.39 28.05
C ASP A 64 -4.73 -32.32 26.85
N ARG A 65 -5.82 -32.99 26.44
CA ARG A 65 -5.85 -33.80 25.21
C ARG A 65 -5.66 -32.98 23.95
N ALA A 66 -6.33 -31.84 23.84
CA ALA A 66 -6.18 -30.94 22.69
C ALA A 66 -4.75 -30.42 22.56
N VAL A 67 -4.14 -30.03 23.69
CA VAL A 67 -2.76 -29.56 23.73
C VAL A 67 -1.80 -30.68 23.31
N ALA A 68 -1.94 -31.87 23.87
CA ALA A 68 -1.10 -33.02 23.52
C ALA A 68 -1.24 -33.39 22.04
N LEU A 69 -2.47 -33.48 21.52
CA LEU A 69 -2.72 -33.83 20.14
C LEU A 69 -2.16 -32.79 19.17
N ALA A 70 -2.33 -31.49 19.47
CA ALA A 70 -1.76 -30.43 18.66
C ALA A 70 -0.23 -30.46 18.64
N GLN A 71 0.43 -30.80 19.76
CA GLN A 71 1.89 -30.88 19.82
C GLN A 71 2.49 -32.02 18.99
N GLU A 72 1.71 -33.05 18.65
CA GLU A 72 2.16 -34.19 17.83
C GLU A 72 2.25 -33.85 16.33
N PHE A 73 1.62 -32.78 15.89
CA PHE A 73 1.60 -32.39 14.48
C PHE A 73 2.89 -31.65 14.08
N PRO A 74 3.47 -31.98 12.90
CA PRO A 74 4.66 -31.31 12.40
C PRO A 74 4.38 -29.84 12.08
N GLY A 75 5.36 -28.97 12.34
CA GLY A 75 5.26 -27.54 12.03
C GLY A 75 4.60 -26.68 13.12
N ILE A 76 4.05 -27.30 14.17
CA ILE A 76 3.55 -26.59 15.35
C ILE A 76 4.72 -26.19 16.25
N GLY A 77 4.76 -24.92 16.65
CA GLY A 77 5.79 -24.36 17.52
C GLY A 77 5.36 -24.38 18.98
N VAL A 78 4.47 -23.47 19.35
CA VAL A 78 4.02 -23.29 20.74
C VAL A 78 2.53 -23.56 20.81
N VAL A 79 2.10 -24.38 21.76
CA VAL A 79 0.69 -24.62 22.07
C VAL A 79 0.42 -24.21 23.51
N ARG A 80 -0.54 -23.31 23.71
CA ARG A 80 -0.85 -22.73 25.02
C ARG A 80 -2.35 -22.61 25.22
N ALA A 81 -2.86 -23.26 26.27
CA ALA A 81 -4.23 -23.03 26.72
C ALA A 81 -4.32 -21.71 27.49
N LEU A 82 -5.31 -20.88 27.16
CA LEU A 82 -5.58 -19.66 27.92
C LEU A 82 -6.18 -20.02 29.28
N SER A 83 -5.69 -19.37 30.32
CA SER A 83 -6.24 -19.48 31.67
C SER A 83 -7.55 -18.71 31.81
N ASP A 84 -8.32 -19.04 32.84
CA ASP A 84 -9.57 -18.32 33.17
C ASP A 84 -9.29 -16.87 33.59
N ALA A 85 -8.11 -16.59 34.17
CA ALA A 85 -7.69 -15.24 34.50
C ALA A 85 -7.47 -14.39 33.24
N GLU A 86 -6.77 -14.92 32.25
CA GLU A 86 -6.54 -14.24 30.96
C GLU A 86 -7.84 -14.04 30.19
N THR A 87 -8.69 -15.07 30.16
CA THR A 87 -10.01 -14.99 29.50
C THR A 87 -10.87 -13.90 30.14
N ARG A 88 -10.87 -13.79 31.49
CA ARG A 88 -11.57 -12.71 32.20
C ARG A 88 -11.02 -11.34 31.83
N GLN A 89 -9.70 -11.20 31.75
CA GLN A 89 -9.04 -9.94 31.38
C GLN A 89 -9.38 -9.50 29.95
N LEU A 90 -9.53 -10.45 29.01
CA LEU A 90 -9.95 -10.16 27.64
C LEU A 90 -11.41 -9.69 27.56
N LEU A 91 -12.27 -10.17 28.47
CA LEU A 91 -13.70 -9.86 28.50
C LEU A 91 -14.05 -8.62 29.33
N GLU A 92 -13.21 -8.24 30.29
CA GLU A 92 -13.42 -7.11 31.19
C GLU A 92 -13.73 -5.77 30.49
N PRO A 93 -13.05 -5.38 29.37
CA PRO A 93 -13.37 -4.16 28.65
C PRO A 93 -14.80 -4.09 28.08
N TRP A 94 -15.40 -5.27 27.84
CA TRP A 94 -16.71 -5.39 27.20
C TRP A 94 -17.83 -5.63 28.21
N LEU A 95 -17.57 -6.45 29.23
CA LEU A 95 -18.58 -6.93 30.18
C LEU A 95 -18.39 -6.36 31.60
N GLY A 96 -17.33 -5.59 31.83
CA GLY A 96 -17.00 -5.00 33.13
C GLY A 96 -16.23 -5.94 34.06
N GLY A 97 -15.82 -5.42 35.22
CA GLY A 97 -15.13 -6.19 36.26
C GLY A 97 -16.08 -7.09 37.07
N GLY A 98 -15.55 -8.17 37.64
CA GLY A 98 -16.33 -9.08 38.50
C GLY A 98 -17.09 -10.19 37.78
N LEU A 99 -16.67 -10.55 36.56
CA LEU A 99 -17.25 -11.64 35.78
C LEU A 99 -17.04 -13.01 36.43
N ASP A 100 -18.15 -13.71 36.67
CA ASP A 100 -18.18 -15.14 36.96
C ASP A 100 -18.20 -15.93 35.65
N LEU A 101 -17.06 -16.53 35.30
CA LEU A 101 -16.91 -17.32 34.07
C LEU A 101 -17.62 -18.67 34.18
N ASP A 102 -17.88 -19.17 35.39
CA ASP A 102 -18.52 -20.47 35.60
C ASP A 102 -20.03 -20.40 35.32
N ALA A 103 -20.61 -19.20 35.40
CA ALA A 103 -22.02 -18.94 35.07
C ALA A 103 -22.25 -18.69 33.57
N LEU A 104 -21.19 -18.52 32.78
CA LEU A 104 -21.27 -18.23 31.35
C LEU A 104 -20.74 -19.43 30.54
N PRO A 105 -21.40 -19.85 29.45
CA PRO A 105 -20.89 -20.90 28.58
C PRO A 105 -19.78 -20.36 27.66
N VAL A 106 -18.65 -19.96 28.26
CA VAL A 106 -17.49 -19.42 27.56
C VAL A 106 -16.64 -20.57 27.01
N PRO A 107 -16.27 -20.55 25.72
CA PRO A 107 -15.37 -21.55 25.16
C PRO A 107 -13.96 -21.40 25.73
N ARG A 108 -13.27 -22.53 25.91
CA ARG A 108 -11.85 -22.57 26.29
C ARG A 108 -11.01 -22.45 25.03
N LEU A 109 -10.09 -21.49 25.03
CA LEU A 109 -9.25 -21.17 23.89
C LEU A 109 -7.85 -21.76 24.08
N ILE A 110 -7.33 -22.41 23.04
CA ILE A 110 -5.96 -22.90 22.97
C ILE A 110 -5.31 -22.27 21.76
N GLN A 111 -4.33 -21.41 22.03
CA GLN A 111 -3.56 -20.68 21.03
C GLN A 111 -2.41 -21.56 20.54
N ILE A 112 -2.27 -21.67 19.23
CA ILE A 112 -1.21 -22.41 18.55
C ILE A 112 -0.43 -21.41 17.70
N THR A 113 0.87 -21.29 17.98
CA THR A 113 1.81 -20.58 17.11
C THR A 113 2.53 -21.60 16.23
N LEU A 114 2.37 -21.45 14.92
CA LEU A 114 3.02 -22.31 13.92
C LEU A 114 4.50 -21.90 13.76
N ALA A 115 5.41 -22.85 13.89
CA ALA A 115 6.83 -22.64 13.63
C ALA A 115 7.09 -22.50 12.13
N ASP A 116 6.47 -23.40 11.35
CA ASP A 116 6.53 -23.39 9.89
C ASP A 116 5.12 -23.61 9.29
N PRO A 117 4.40 -22.52 8.95
CA PRO A 117 3.05 -22.58 8.40
C PRO A 117 2.93 -23.44 7.13
N GLY A 118 3.98 -23.53 6.32
CA GLY A 118 3.95 -24.27 5.06
C GLY A 118 4.02 -25.78 5.22
N SER A 119 4.40 -26.26 6.40
CA SER A 119 4.54 -27.69 6.71
C SER A 119 3.32 -28.30 7.42
N VAL A 120 2.38 -27.47 7.86
CA VAL A 120 1.24 -27.88 8.69
C VAL A 120 0.03 -28.15 7.81
N ASP A 121 -0.50 -29.37 7.86
CA ASP A 121 -1.81 -29.69 7.28
C ASP A 121 -2.93 -29.33 8.27
N LEU A 122 -3.48 -28.13 8.11
CA LEU A 122 -4.54 -27.60 8.97
C LEU A 122 -5.85 -28.39 8.85
N ASP A 123 -6.14 -28.98 7.69
CA ASP A 123 -7.34 -29.79 7.50
C ASP A 123 -7.22 -31.14 8.20
N GLN A 124 -6.02 -31.73 8.18
CA GLN A 124 -5.72 -32.92 8.96
C GLN A 124 -5.81 -32.64 10.47
N LEU A 125 -5.23 -31.52 10.94
CA LEU A 125 -5.32 -31.10 12.34
C LEU A 125 -6.78 -30.86 12.76
N ARG A 126 -7.56 -30.15 11.93
CA ARG A 126 -8.99 -29.91 12.15
C ARG A 126 -9.76 -31.23 12.31
N THR A 127 -9.51 -32.19 11.43
CA THR A 127 -10.17 -33.49 11.45
C THR A 127 -9.78 -34.30 12.69
N ALA A 128 -8.50 -34.29 13.08
CA ALA A 128 -8.01 -34.99 14.27
C ALA A 128 -8.61 -34.42 15.56
N ILE A 129 -8.66 -33.09 15.69
CA ILE A 129 -9.22 -32.39 16.86
C ILE A 129 -10.73 -32.59 16.95
N THR A 130 -11.47 -32.33 15.87
CA THR A 130 -12.95 -32.45 15.86
C THR A 130 -13.43 -33.89 16.00
N GLY A 131 -12.64 -34.87 15.56
CA GLY A 131 -12.94 -36.30 15.74
C GLY A 131 -12.63 -36.84 17.13
N SER A 132 -11.67 -36.24 17.84
CA SER A 132 -11.21 -36.75 19.15
C SER A 132 -11.83 -36.03 20.34
N ILE A 133 -12.24 -34.76 20.17
CA ILE A 133 -12.66 -33.87 21.25
C ILE A 133 -14.06 -33.35 20.95
N SER A 134 -14.99 -33.66 21.84
CA SER A 134 -16.38 -33.24 21.71
C SER A 134 -16.51 -31.73 21.96
N GLY A 135 -17.12 -31.01 21.01
CA GLY A 135 -17.29 -29.56 21.12
C GLY A 135 -16.05 -28.73 20.75
N ALA A 136 -15.00 -29.36 20.24
CA ALA A 136 -13.84 -28.66 19.69
C ALA A 136 -14.09 -28.15 18.26
N SER A 137 -13.49 -27.02 17.94
CA SER A 137 -13.41 -26.46 16.59
C SER A 137 -12.06 -25.80 16.39
N LEU A 138 -11.56 -25.81 15.14
CA LEU A 138 -10.28 -25.19 14.77
C LEU A 138 -10.57 -23.95 13.92
N ASP A 139 -10.11 -22.80 14.41
CA ASP A 139 -10.14 -21.53 13.68
C ASP A 139 -8.73 -21.17 13.19
N ASP A 140 -8.57 -21.10 11.87
CA ASP A 140 -7.33 -20.73 11.19
C ASP A 140 -7.34 -19.26 10.72
N HIS A 141 -8.40 -18.52 11.04
CA HIS A 141 -8.63 -17.12 10.67
C HIS A 141 -8.50 -16.80 9.16
N SER A 142 -8.35 -17.81 8.29
CA SER A 142 -7.99 -17.67 6.87
C SER A 142 -9.08 -16.99 6.04
N VAL A 143 -10.35 -17.22 6.40
CA VAL A 143 -11.50 -16.62 5.71
C VAL A 143 -11.59 -15.12 6.00
N TRP A 144 -11.26 -14.70 7.22
CA TRP A 144 -11.28 -13.28 7.57
C TRP A 144 -10.06 -12.55 6.96
N THR A 145 -8.87 -13.15 7.06
CA THR A 145 -7.64 -12.59 6.48
C THR A 145 -7.72 -12.48 4.96
N SER A 146 -8.24 -13.50 4.26
CA SER A 146 -8.43 -13.44 2.81
C SER A 146 -9.39 -12.33 2.37
N ARG A 147 -10.46 -12.07 3.13
CA ARG A 147 -11.37 -10.95 2.87
C ARG A 147 -10.69 -9.61 3.09
N LEU A 148 -9.93 -9.47 4.17
CA LEU A 148 -9.19 -8.25 4.47
C LEU A 148 -8.11 -7.97 3.41
N SER A 149 -7.39 -9.02 2.98
CA SER A 149 -6.44 -8.98 1.88
C SER A 149 -7.09 -8.56 0.57
N ALA A 150 -8.28 -9.11 0.26
CA ALA A 150 -9.04 -8.69 -0.91
C ALA A 150 -9.44 -7.21 -0.84
N MET A 151 -9.86 -6.72 0.33
CA MET A 151 -10.17 -5.29 0.54
C MET A 151 -8.91 -4.41 0.35
N ALA A 152 -7.79 -4.78 0.97
CA ALA A 152 -6.52 -4.07 0.77
C ALA A 152 -6.10 -4.05 -0.71
N GLY A 153 -6.25 -5.18 -1.41
CA GLY A 153 -6.01 -5.29 -2.85
C GLY A 153 -6.89 -4.35 -3.68
N THR A 154 -8.16 -4.16 -3.31
CA THR A 154 -9.03 -3.18 -3.98
C THR A 154 -8.60 -1.72 -3.75
N VAL A 155 -8.12 -1.38 -2.54
CA VAL A 155 -7.56 -0.05 -2.24
C VAL A 155 -6.29 0.20 -3.06
N VAL A 156 -5.41 -0.80 -3.14
CA VAL A 156 -4.17 -0.74 -3.93
C VAL A 156 -4.50 -0.57 -5.42
N LEU A 157 -5.46 -1.33 -5.95
CA LEU A 157 -5.94 -1.19 -7.32
C LEU A 157 -6.51 0.21 -7.60
N ALA A 158 -7.32 0.74 -6.67
CA ALA A 158 -7.84 2.10 -6.78
C ALA A 158 -6.73 3.15 -6.77
N GLY A 159 -5.70 2.97 -5.94
CA GLY A 159 -4.50 3.82 -5.93
C GLY A 159 -3.76 3.80 -7.26
N PHE A 160 -3.54 2.63 -7.86
CA PHE A 160 -2.94 2.54 -9.20
C PHE A 160 -3.83 3.15 -10.30
N ALA A 161 -5.16 3.05 -10.19
CA ALA A 161 -6.08 3.70 -11.12
C ALA A 161 -5.98 5.24 -11.02
N ILE A 162 -5.90 5.79 -9.80
CA ILE A 162 -5.67 7.23 -9.58
C ILE A 162 -4.32 7.65 -10.15
N LEU A 163 -3.25 6.87 -9.91
CA LEU A 163 -1.93 7.13 -10.48
C LEU A 163 -2.00 7.17 -12.01
N ALA A 164 -2.65 6.19 -12.64
CA ALA A 164 -2.83 6.16 -14.09
C ALA A 164 -3.58 7.39 -14.62
N LEU A 165 -4.64 7.84 -13.92
CA LEU A 165 -5.37 9.06 -14.27
C LEU A 165 -4.50 10.32 -14.15
N VAL A 166 -3.69 10.43 -13.10
CA VAL A 166 -2.74 11.53 -12.91
C VAL A 166 -1.72 11.56 -14.05
N MET A 167 -1.15 10.40 -14.41
CA MET A 167 -0.20 10.30 -15.51
C MET A 167 -0.86 10.64 -16.86
N ALA A 168 -2.08 10.18 -17.12
CA ALA A 168 -2.82 10.52 -18.34
C ALA A 168 -3.13 12.02 -18.43
N SER A 169 -3.56 12.63 -17.33
CA SER A 169 -3.82 14.08 -17.24
C SER A 169 -2.55 14.90 -17.49
N MET A 170 -1.43 14.44 -16.93
CA MET A 170 -0.12 15.05 -17.14
C MET A 170 0.29 15.01 -18.62
N VAL A 171 0.19 13.85 -19.26
CA VAL A 171 0.47 13.67 -20.69
C VAL A 171 -0.35 14.65 -21.52
N LEU A 172 -1.66 14.73 -21.26
CA LEU A 172 -2.56 15.60 -22.00
C LEU A 172 -2.21 17.09 -21.81
N SER A 173 -1.86 17.47 -20.59
CA SER A 173 -1.42 18.83 -20.25
C SER A 173 -0.13 19.21 -21.00
N VAL A 174 0.85 18.30 -21.07
CA VAL A 174 2.11 18.51 -21.81
C VAL A 174 1.85 18.63 -23.32
N VAL A 175 0.97 17.80 -23.88
CA VAL A 175 0.59 17.88 -25.29
C VAL A 175 -0.05 19.23 -25.61
N PHE A 176 -1.03 19.68 -24.82
CA PHE A 176 -1.66 20.97 -25.02
C PHE A 176 -0.69 22.13 -24.86
N ALA A 177 0.20 22.08 -23.86
CA ALA A 177 1.22 23.10 -23.66
C ALA A 177 2.21 23.16 -24.83
N THR A 178 2.62 22.00 -25.36
CA THR A 178 3.51 21.92 -26.53
C THR A 178 2.84 22.50 -27.77
N GLN A 179 1.57 22.12 -28.04
CA GLN A 179 0.82 22.65 -29.18
C GLN A 179 0.57 24.16 -29.06
N ALA A 180 0.21 24.66 -27.87
CA ALA A 180 0.04 26.09 -27.63
C ALA A 180 1.34 26.86 -27.83
N ALA A 181 2.48 26.31 -27.39
CA ALA A 181 3.79 26.92 -27.60
C ALA A 181 4.18 26.96 -29.09
N MET A 182 3.90 25.90 -29.86
CA MET A 182 4.13 25.87 -31.31
C MET A 182 3.27 26.90 -32.04
N ALA A 183 1.96 26.93 -31.75
CA ALA A 183 1.02 27.85 -32.38
C ALA A 183 1.37 29.32 -32.09
N GLY A 184 1.80 29.64 -30.86
CA GLY A 184 2.22 30.99 -30.46
C GLY A 184 3.54 31.45 -31.09
N ASN A 185 4.38 30.53 -31.58
CA ASN A 185 5.68 30.83 -32.18
C ASN A 185 5.74 30.53 -33.69
N LYS A 186 4.58 30.42 -34.36
CA LYS A 186 4.50 30.08 -35.79
C LYS A 186 5.38 30.98 -36.68
N ASP A 187 5.43 32.28 -36.40
CA ASP A 187 6.17 33.24 -37.23
C ASP A 187 7.69 33.02 -37.10
N VAL A 188 8.16 32.67 -35.90
CA VAL A 188 9.57 32.31 -35.64
C VAL A 188 9.93 31.00 -36.34
N ILE A 189 9.02 30.02 -36.31
CA ILE A 189 9.21 28.73 -36.97
C ILE A 189 9.30 28.92 -38.49
N SER A 190 8.41 29.72 -39.09
CA SER A 190 8.43 30.03 -40.52
C SER A 190 9.75 30.67 -40.96
N VAL A 191 10.28 31.62 -40.19
CA VAL A 191 11.59 32.22 -40.48
C VAL A 191 12.71 31.19 -40.42
N LEU A 192 12.69 30.29 -39.43
CA LEU A 192 13.68 29.23 -39.31
C LEU A 192 13.62 28.27 -40.50
N HIS A 193 12.41 27.96 -40.97
CA HIS A 193 12.20 27.12 -42.15
C HIS A 193 12.72 27.81 -43.42
N PHE A 194 12.50 29.12 -43.59
CA PHE A 194 13.05 29.90 -44.72
C PHE A 194 14.59 29.94 -44.75
N VAL A 195 15.25 29.81 -43.60
CA VAL A 195 16.72 29.72 -43.48
C VAL A 195 17.24 28.28 -43.71
N GLY A 196 16.34 27.32 -43.98
CA GLY A 196 16.67 25.93 -44.31
C GLY A 196 16.82 25.01 -43.11
N ALA A 197 16.23 25.34 -41.96
CA ALA A 197 16.22 24.43 -40.82
C ALA A 197 15.33 23.21 -41.09
N GLU A 198 15.87 22.02 -40.80
CA GLU A 198 15.16 20.75 -40.93
C GLU A 198 14.13 20.60 -39.79
N ASP A 199 12.94 20.08 -40.09
CA ASP A 199 11.88 19.81 -39.10
C ASP A 199 12.35 18.96 -37.92
N SER A 200 13.32 18.06 -38.16
CA SER A 200 13.93 17.23 -37.14
C SER A 200 14.77 18.04 -36.13
N PHE A 201 15.36 19.16 -36.55
CA PHE A 201 16.08 20.09 -35.70
C PHE A 201 15.10 20.83 -34.78
N ILE A 202 13.99 21.34 -35.33
CA ILE A 202 12.94 22.02 -34.56
C ILE A 202 12.34 21.05 -33.53
N ALA A 203 11.97 19.83 -33.94
CA ALA A 203 11.41 18.84 -33.04
C ALA A 203 12.35 18.46 -31.88
N ARG A 204 13.66 18.36 -32.14
CA ARG A 204 14.66 18.02 -31.12
C ARG A 204 14.84 19.13 -30.09
N GLU A 205 14.81 20.39 -30.52
CA GLU A 205 14.98 21.53 -29.63
C GLU A 205 13.79 21.68 -28.67
N PHE A 206 12.56 21.51 -29.19
CA PHE A 206 11.36 21.46 -28.36
C PHE A 206 11.37 20.26 -27.40
N GLN A 207 11.69 19.06 -27.89
CA GLN A 207 11.79 17.87 -27.03
C GLN A 207 12.79 18.08 -25.88
N ARG A 208 13.97 18.62 -26.16
CA ARG A 208 14.99 18.89 -25.14
C ARG A 208 14.51 19.92 -24.13
N HIS A 209 13.85 20.98 -24.59
CA HIS A 209 13.29 22.00 -23.70
C HIS A 209 12.26 21.41 -22.75
N PHE A 210 11.26 20.69 -23.27
CA PHE A 210 10.20 20.09 -22.48
C PHE A 210 10.69 18.94 -21.59
N LEU A 211 11.71 18.18 -22.01
CA LEU A 211 12.39 17.19 -21.17
C LEU A 211 12.98 17.86 -19.92
N VAL A 212 13.71 18.97 -20.09
CA VAL A 212 14.33 19.69 -18.96
C VAL A 212 13.26 20.23 -18.02
N LEU A 213 12.18 20.82 -18.55
CA LEU A 213 11.05 21.28 -17.73
C LEU A 213 10.38 20.12 -16.97
N GLY A 214 10.17 19.00 -17.65
CA GLY A 214 9.62 17.76 -17.08
C GLY A 214 10.47 17.22 -15.95
N LEU A 215 11.80 17.19 -16.14
CA LEU A 215 12.75 16.73 -15.14
C LEU A 215 12.81 17.66 -13.92
N ILE A 216 12.85 18.98 -14.13
CA ILE A 216 12.83 19.96 -13.04
C ILE A 216 11.54 19.84 -12.24
N GLY A 217 10.39 19.79 -12.93
CA GLY A 217 9.10 19.61 -12.27
C GLY A 217 9.01 18.27 -11.53
N GLY A 218 9.45 17.19 -12.16
CA GLY A 218 9.51 15.85 -11.57
C GLY A 218 10.33 15.82 -10.28
N ILE A 219 11.57 16.32 -10.33
CA ILE A 219 12.46 16.39 -9.17
C ILE A 219 11.87 17.27 -8.08
N ALA A 220 11.33 18.45 -8.42
CA ALA A 220 10.72 19.34 -7.45
C ALA A 220 9.51 18.68 -6.75
N GLY A 221 8.63 18.04 -7.52
CA GLY A 221 7.48 17.32 -6.98
C GLY A 221 7.87 16.12 -6.12
N GLY A 222 8.86 15.34 -6.57
CA GLY A 222 9.40 14.20 -5.81
C GLY A 222 10.07 14.65 -4.51
N ALA A 223 10.85 15.73 -4.54
CA ALA A 223 11.47 16.31 -3.35
C ALA A 223 10.42 16.79 -2.34
N CYS A 224 9.37 17.48 -2.81
CA CYS A 224 8.25 17.86 -1.95
C CYS A 224 7.53 16.65 -1.34
N ALA A 225 7.38 15.55 -2.09
CA ALA A 225 6.77 14.32 -1.58
C ALA A 225 7.64 13.68 -0.50
N VAL A 226 8.96 13.58 -0.72
CA VAL A 226 9.91 13.10 0.30
C VAL A 226 9.85 13.95 1.56
N VAL A 227 9.85 15.27 1.44
CA VAL A 227 9.71 16.17 2.61
C VAL A 227 8.40 15.92 3.32
N CYS A 228 7.29 15.77 2.58
CA CYS A 228 5.98 15.47 3.16
C CYS A 228 5.99 14.14 3.93
N PHE A 229 6.61 13.09 3.39
CA PHE A 229 6.73 11.81 4.06
C PHE A 229 7.60 11.88 5.32
N VAL A 230 8.73 12.57 5.27
CA VAL A 230 9.58 12.78 6.45
C VAL A 230 8.83 13.55 7.54
N VAL A 231 8.09 14.58 7.17
CA VAL A 231 7.27 15.35 8.12
C VAL A 231 6.20 14.46 8.76
N LEU A 232 5.48 13.67 7.96
CA LEU A 232 4.48 12.73 8.47
C LEU A 232 5.08 11.67 9.40
N ASP A 233 6.25 11.13 9.08
CA ASP A 233 6.97 10.16 9.92
C ASP A 233 7.38 10.78 11.26
N VAL A 234 7.90 12.02 11.27
CA VAL A 234 8.26 12.73 12.51
C VAL A 234 7.03 12.99 13.39
N PHE A 235 5.94 13.51 12.81
CA PHE A 235 4.71 13.76 13.55
C PHE A 235 4.07 12.47 14.08
N SER A 236 4.17 11.37 13.33
CA SER A 236 3.64 10.07 13.76
C SER A 236 4.41 9.54 14.97
N ARG A 237 5.75 9.65 14.97
CA ARG A 237 6.60 9.23 16.11
C ARG A 237 6.39 10.08 17.35
N GLU A 238 6.18 11.39 17.21
CA GLU A 238 5.85 12.25 18.35
C GLU A 238 4.46 11.94 18.93
N ALA A 239 3.57 11.36 18.13
CA ALA A 239 2.24 10.95 18.57
C ALA A 239 2.23 9.59 19.29
N GLU A 240 3.26 8.73 19.17
CA GLU A 240 3.43 7.39 19.78
C GLU A 240 3.48 7.36 21.34
N GLY A 241 2.90 8.35 22.02
CA GLY A 241 2.66 8.36 23.46
C GLY A 241 1.25 8.81 23.87
N LEU A 242 0.37 9.07 22.89
CA LEU A 242 -1.04 9.37 23.10
C LEU A 242 -1.85 8.09 22.92
N ALA A 243 -2.79 7.79 23.82
CA ALA A 243 -3.62 6.58 23.77
C ALA A 243 -4.36 6.36 22.43
N SER A 244 -4.65 7.45 21.69
CA SER A 244 -5.24 7.38 20.35
C SER A 244 -4.25 6.96 19.25
N SER A 245 -2.96 7.26 19.43
CA SER A 245 -1.92 6.89 18.47
C SER A 245 -1.52 5.42 18.60
N ASP A 246 -1.54 4.86 19.82
CA ASP A 246 -1.30 3.43 20.04
C ASP A 246 -2.39 2.55 19.41
N GLN A 247 -3.64 3.01 19.39
CA GLN A 247 -4.71 2.34 18.65
C GLN A 247 -4.50 2.46 17.13
N LEU A 248 -4.05 3.60 16.62
CA LEU A 248 -3.79 3.78 15.19
C LEU A 248 -2.55 3.00 14.74
N SER A 249 -1.49 2.92 15.55
CA SER A 249 -0.30 2.13 15.23
C SER A 249 -0.58 0.63 15.32
N ALA A 250 -1.43 0.19 16.26
CA ALA A 250 -1.92 -1.19 16.29
C ALA A 250 -2.81 -1.53 15.08
N LEU A 251 -3.59 -0.56 14.57
CA LEU A 251 -4.52 -0.73 13.44
C LEU A 251 -3.93 -0.43 12.06
N PHE A 252 -2.78 0.22 11.95
CA PHE A 252 -2.20 0.59 10.65
C PHE A 252 -0.68 0.37 10.57
N GLY A 253 -0.06 -0.14 11.63
CA GLY A 253 1.39 -0.23 11.77
C GLY A 253 2.05 1.14 11.99
N SER A 254 3.38 1.15 12.07
CA SER A 254 4.13 2.41 12.02
C SER A 254 3.94 3.03 10.64
N VAL A 255 3.41 4.26 10.57
CA VAL A 255 3.26 5.03 9.32
C VAL A 255 4.64 5.53 8.88
N SER A 256 5.48 4.62 8.40
CA SER A 256 6.78 4.94 7.82
C SER A 256 6.82 4.45 6.39
N VAL A 257 7.24 5.32 5.47
CA VAL A 257 7.43 4.93 4.08
C VAL A 257 8.66 4.04 4.02
N SER A 258 8.47 2.79 3.62
CA SER A 258 9.54 1.81 3.49
C SER A 258 10.51 2.18 2.36
N LEU A 259 11.70 1.56 2.34
CA LEU A 259 12.69 1.78 1.28
C LEU A 259 12.11 1.57 -0.15
N PRO A 260 11.25 0.56 -0.41
CA PRO A 260 10.52 0.43 -1.66
C PRO A 260 9.65 1.65 -2.02
N GLY A 261 9.01 2.31 -1.05
CA GLY A 261 8.23 3.52 -1.28
C GLY A 261 9.09 4.67 -1.81
N TYR A 262 10.29 4.88 -1.25
CA TYR A 262 11.25 5.88 -1.75
C TYR A 262 11.79 5.53 -3.14
N LEU A 263 12.05 4.25 -3.42
CA LEU A 263 12.40 3.81 -4.77
C LEU A 263 11.25 4.05 -5.76
N GLY A 264 10.01 3.88 -5.31
CA GLY A 264 8.80 4.21 -6.05
C GLY A 264 8.74 5.69 -6.42
N VAL A 265 9.10 6.61 -5.52
CA VAL A 265 9.21 8.05 -5.81
C VAL A 265 10.23 8.30 -6.92
N LEU A 266 11.42 7.71 -6.84
CA LEU A 266 12.44 7.85 -7.90
C LEU A 266 11.94 7.30 -9.25
N ALA A 267 11.24 6.16 -9.23
CA ALA A 267 10.64 5.58 -10.42
C ALA A 267 9.58 6.51 -11.03
N VAL A 268 8.74 7.16 -10.22
CA VAL A 268 7.76 8.16 -10.68
C VAL A 268 8.45 9.37 -11.29
N VAL A 269 9.49 9.91 -10.65
CA VAL A 269 10.24 11.06 -11.20
C VAL A 269 10.86 10.71 -12.56
N PHE A 270 11.44 9.52 -12.69
CA PHE A 270 11.98 9.04 -13.95
C PHE A 270 10.88 8.86 -15.01
N LEU A 271 9.76 8.23 -14.63
CA LEU A 271 8.61 8.01 -15.52
C LEU A 271 8.02 9.33 -16.02
N VAL A 272 7.87 10.32 -15.14
CA VAL A 272 7.45 11.69 -15.45
C VAL A 272 8.37 12.32 -16.50
N ALA A 273 9.69 12.22 -16.32
CA ALA A 273 10.65 12.77 -17.27
C ALA A 273 10.55 12.09 -18.65
N VAL A 274 10.46 10.75 -18.68
CA VAL A 274 10.31 9.97 -19.91
C VAL A 274 9.00 10.30 -20.63
N LEU A 275 7.87 10.32 -19.92
CA LEU A 275 6.58 10.63 -20.52
C LEU A 275 6.51 12.06 -21.05
N THR A 276 7.07 13.03 -20.34
CA THR A 276 7.14 14.42 -20.83
C THR A 276 7.94 14.51 -22.13
N ALA A 277 9.06 13.79 -22.22
CA ALA A 277 9.90 13.76 -23.41
C ALA A 277 9.20 13.13 -24.62
N LEU A 278 8.61 11.95 -24.40
CA LEU A 278 7.92 11.19 -25.46
C LEU A 278 6.70 11.97 -25.98
N THR A 279 5.90 12.53 -25.08
CA THR A 279 4.66 13.24 -25.44
C THR A 279 4.94 14.54 -26.17
N SER A 280 5.92 15.33 -25.73
CA SER A 280 6.36 16.52 -26.47
C SER A 280 6.83 16.14 -27.87
N GLY A 281 7.63 15.07 -27.99
CA GLY A 281 8.14 14.63 -29.28
C GLY A 281 7.06 14.16 -30.26
N LEU A 282 6.09 13.40 -29.78
CA LEU A 282 4.93 12.98 -30.59
C LEU A 282 4.04 14.17 -30.96
N ALA A 283 3.81 15.10 -30.03
CA ALA A 283 2.99 16.28 -30.28
C ALA A 283 3.59 17.18 -31.36
N VAL A 284 4.91 17.40 -31.35
CA VAL A 284 5.58 18.22 -32.37
C VAL A 284 5.53 17.53 -33.74
N LYS A 285 5.86 16.22 -33.82
CA LYS A 285 5.79 15.47 -35.08
C LYS A 285 4.39 15.47 -35.68
N ALA A 286 3.35 15.29 -34.86
CA ALA A 286 1.96 15.32 -35.29
C ALA A 286 1.50 16.71 -35.76
N HIS A 287 2.12 17.79 -35.26
CA HIS A 287 1.83 19.15 -35.69
C HIS A 287 2.50 19.49 -37.03
N LEU A 288 3.77 19.10 -37.20
CA LEU A 288 4.53 19.33 -38.44
C LEU A 288 3.92 18.55 -39.62
N ALA A 289 3.49 17.30 -39.41
CA ALA A 289 2.84 16.49 -40.44
C ALA A 289 1.45 17.01 -40.90
N LYS A 290 0.87 18.02 -40.23
CA LYS A 290 -0.36 18.69 -40.65
C LYS A 290 -0.11 20.03 -41.37
N GLY A 291 1.13 20.51 -41.34
CA GLY A 291 1.55 21.79 -41.93
C GLY A 291 2.06 21.68 -43.36
N ASP A 292 2.40 20.46 -43.80
CA ASP A 292 2.59 20.07 -45.20
C ASP A 292 1.25 19.77 -45.88
#